data_AF-A0A522UIZ6-F1
#
_entry.id   AF-A0A522UIZ6-F1
#
_cell.length_a   1.000
_cell.length_b   1.000
_cell.length_c   1.000
_cell.angle_alpha   90.00
_cell.angle_beta   90.00
_cell.angle_gamma   90.00
#
_symmetry.space_group_name_H-M   'P 1'
#
loop_
_entity.id
_entity.type
_entity.pdbx_description
1 polymer ?
#
loop_
_entity_poly.entity_id
_entity_poly.type
_entity_poly.pdbx_seq_one_letter_code
_entity_poly.pdbx_strand_id
1 'polypeptide(L)'
;MQRARNFISRSTPYSGRRQSKGFSLLEVMIALALLGIAVVAIFQLFSMTLRSTKKAGDYTTALLYARSLLDEAYSVRDPSAEPVRITFEKGYRGSREVTLQPATDKKGLKVYEITAVVTWPPSGNLRIRGLKTVYEAEQ
;
A
#
# COMPACT_ATOMS: atom_id res chain seq x y z
N MET A 1 48.08 -3.97 87.37
CA MET A 1 47.56 -3.06 86.33
C MET A 1 47.26 -3.85 85.06
N GLN A 2 46.03 -3.69 84.59
CA GLN A 2 45.42 -3.95 83.28
C GLN A 2 45.99 -5.03 82.33
N ARG A 3 45.17 -6.07 82.15
CA ARG A 3 45.18 -7.02 81.02
C ARG A 3 44.92 -6.28 79.71
N ALA A 4 45.82 -6.42 78.74
CA ALA A 4 45.55 -6.13 77.34
C ALA A 4 44.57 -7.17 76.78
N ARG A 5 43.34 -6.76 76.47
CA ARG A 5 42.36 -7.59 75.75
C ARG A 5 42.52 -7.32 74.26
N ASN A 6 43.08 -8.29 73.54
CA ASN A 6 43.06 -8.33 72.08
C ASN A 6 41.60 -8.35 71.61
N PHE A 7 41.19 -7.27 70.96
CA PHE A 7 39.89 -7.16 70.32
C PHE A 7 39.99 -7.77 68.92
N ILE A 8 39.74 -9.07 68.81
CA ILE A 8 39.63 -9.76 67.52
C ILE A 8 38.29 -9.36 66.91
N SER A 9 38.30 -8.35 66.03
CA SER A 9 37.17 -8.01 65.17
C SER A 9 36.95 -9.16 64.18
N ARG A 10 36.00 -10.06 64.49
CA ARG A 10 35.53 -11.07 63.54
C ARG A 10 34.55 -10.38 62.60
N SER A 11 35.01 -9.97 61.42
CA SER A 11 34.13 -9.69 60.30
C SER A 11 33.43 -11.01 59.92
N THR A 12 32.14 -11.11 60.24
CA THR A 12 31.28 -12.19 59.75
C THR A 12 31.21 -12.09 58.23
N PRO A 13 31.64 -13.12 57.48
CA PRO A 13 31.35 -13.15 56.06
C PRO A 13 29.85 -13.35 55.93
N TYR A 14 29.13 -12.32 55.48
CA TYR A 14 27.79 -12.49 54.98
C TYR A 14 27.91 -13.32 53.71
N SER A 15 27.88 -14.64 53.87
CA SER A 15 27.84 -15.61 52.79
C SER A 15 26.49 -15.44 52.09
N GLY A 16 26.45 -14.48 51.17
CA GLY A 16 25.35 -14.31 50.24
C GLY A 16 25.17 -15.61 49.50
N ARG A 17 24.15 -16.37 49.90
CA ARG A 17 23.71 -17.59 49.22
C ARG A 17 23.46 -17.18 47.76
N ARG A 18 24.35 -17.55 46.85
CA ARG A 18 24.05 -17.49 45.41
C ARG A 18 22.92 -18.49 45.19
N GLN A 19 21.69 -17.97 45.22
CA GLN A 19 20.53 -18.73 44.79
C GLN A 19 20.71 -18.97 43.30
N SER A 20 21.06 -20.20 42.93
CA SER A 20 21.00 -20.68 41.56
C SER A 20 19.54 -20.59 41.12
N LYS A 21 19.18 -19.50 40.42
CA LYS A 21 17.85 -19.31 39.86
C LYS A 21 17.73 -20.21 38.63
N GLY A 22 17.09 -21.37 38.79
CA GLY A 22 16.62 -22.16 37.66
C GLY A 22 15.38 -21.52 37.03
N PHE A 23 15.13 -21.82 35.76
CA PHE A 23 13.90 -21.40 35.08
C PHE A 23 12.68 -22.04 35.74
N SER A 24 11.64 -21.24 36.00
CA SER A 24 10.36 -21.76 36.47
C SER A 24 9.65 -22.48 35.32
N LEU A 25 8.93 -23.57 35.61
CA LEU A 25 8.07 -24.23 34.62
C LEU A 25 7.05 -23.25 34.02
N LEU A 26 6.55 -22.31 34.84
CA LEU A 26 5.66 -21.23 34.41
C LEU A 26 6.33 -20.34 33.34
N GLU A 27 7.63 -20.07 33.46
CA GLU A 27 8.36 -19.19 32.56
C GLU A 27 8.48 -19.80 31.16
N VAL A 28 8.75 -21.10 31.08
CA VAL A 28 8.78 -21.82 29.80
C VAL A 28 7.38 -21.85 29.17
N MET A 29 6.33 -22.06 29.97
CA MET A 29 4.94 -22.02 29.47
C MET A 29 4.57 -20.65 28.92
N ILE A 30 4.91 -19.57 29.63
CA ILE A 30 4.66 -18.20 29.17
C ILE A 30 5.48 -17.89 27.93
N ALA A 31 6.75 -18.28 27.87
CA ALA A 31 7.60 -18.07 26.71
C ALA A 31 7.05 -18.78 25.47
N LEU A 32 6.61 -20.03 25.61
CA LEU A 32 5.96 -20.78 24.52
C LEU A 32 4.62 -20.15 24.10
N ALA A 33 3.83 -19.67 25.06
CA ALA A 33 2.58 -18.97 24.75
C ALA A 33 2.83 -17.68 23.96
N LEU A 34 3.79 -16.85 24.39
CA LEU A 34 4.18 -15.62 23.69
C LEU A 34 4.77 -15.92 22.30
N LEU A 35 5.59 -16.96 22.19
CA LEU A 35 6.13 -17.41 20.91
C LEU A 35 5.01 -17.81 19.94
N GLY A 36 4.03 -18.58 20.41
CA GLY A 36 2.87 -18.97 19.60
C GLY A 36 2.08 -17.75 19.10
N ILE A 37 1.81 -16.79 19.98
CA ILE A 37 1.13 -15.54 19.61
C ILE A 37 1.93 -14.76 18.57
N ALA A 38 3.25 -14.62 18.76
CA ALA A 38 4.13 -13.90 17.85
C ALA A 38 4.15 -14.53 16.45
N VAL A 39 4.25 -15.86 16.37
CA VAL A 39 4.24 -16.58 15.07
C VAL A 39 2.92 -16.37 14.34
N VAL A 40 1.79 -16.48 15.05
CA VAL A 40 0.46 -16.20 14.47
C VAL A 40 0.37 -14.77 13.96
N ALA A 41 0.84 -13.79 14.73
CA ALA A 41 0.86 -12.39 14.32
C ALA A 41 1.69 -12.16 13.05
N ILE A 42 2.88 -12.79 12.94
CA ILE A 42 3.73 -12.70 11.75
C ILE A 42 3.02 -13.28 10.52
N PHE A 43 2.38 -14.44 10.63
CA PHE A 43 1.63 -15.02 9.50
C PHE A 43 0.45 -14.16 9.06
N GLN A 44 -0.23 -13.50 10.00
CA GLN A 44 -1.30 -12.55 9.68
C GLN A 44 -0.76 -11.35 8.90
N LEU A 45 0.35 -10.76 9.34
CA LEU A 45 1.03 -9.66 8.66
C LEU A 45 1.53 -10.05 7.26
N PHE A 46 2.11 -11.25 7.14
CA PHE A 46 2.55 -11.77 5.85
C PHE A 46 1.39 -11.92 4.87
N SER A 47 0.28 -12.51 5.33
CA SER A 47 -0.94 -12.67 4.53
C SER A 47 -1.53 -11.32 4.10
N MET A 48 -1.49 -10.33 4.98
CA MET A 48 -1.90 -8.95 4.67
C MET A 48 -1.00 -8.32 3.61
N THR A 49 0.30 -8.51 3.72
CA THR A 49 1.30 -8.00 2.77
C THR A 49 1.06 -8.58 1.37
N LEU A 50 0.89 -9.90 1.24
CA LEU A 50 0.60 -10.53 -0.07
C LEU A 50 -0.66 -9.97 -0.73
N ARG A 51 -1.74 -9.78 0.05
CA ARG A 51 -2.99 -9.17 -0.45
C ARG A 51 -2.78 -7.72 -0.89
N SER A 52 -1.99 -6.95 -0.14
CA SER A 52 -1.66 -5.56 -0.46
C SER A 52 -0.84 -5.48 -1.75
N THR A 53 0.19 -6.30 -1.90
CA THR A 53 1.03 -6.38 -3.11
C THR A 53 0.19 -6.75 -4.32
N LYS A 54 -0.69 -7.75 -4.22
CA LYS A 54 -1.60 -8.12 -5.31
C LYS A 54 -2.47 -6.92 -5.71
N LYS A 55 -3.09 -6.25 -4.74
CA LYS A 55 -3.93 -5.08 -4.98
C LYS A 55 -3.15 -3.98 -5.71
N ALA A 56 -1.93 -3.67 -5.25
CA ALA A 56 -1.07 -2.69 -5.92
C ALA A 56 -0.75 -3.06 -7.38
N GLY A 57 -0.49 -4.35 -7.65
CA GLY A 57 -0.29 -4.86 -9.01
C GLY A 57 -1.53 -4.71 -9.89
N ASP A 58 -2.72 -5.01 -9.36
CA ASP A 58 -3.99 -4.83 -10.08
C ASP A 58 -4.22 -3.34 -10.45
N TYR A 59 -3.96 -2.43 -9.51
CA TYR A 59 -4.04 -0.98 -9.76
C TYR A 59 -3.04 -0.51 -10.82
N THR A 60 -1.80 -1.00 -10.76
CA THR A 60 -0.76 -0.66 -11.75
C THR A 60 -1.19 -1.12 -13.15
N THR A 61 -1.74 -2.32 -13.26
CA THR A 61 -2.25 -2.87 -14.52
C THR A 61 -3.42 -2.05 -15.05
N ALA A 62 -4.40 -1.73 -14.20
CA ALA A 62 -5.52 -0.86 -14.58
C ALA A 62 -5.06 0.52 -15.04
N LEU A 63 -4.04 1.10 -14.38
CA LEU A 63 -3.48 2.39 -14.75
C LEU A 63 -2.84 2.36 -16.13
N LEU A 64 -2.09 1.31 -16.46
CA LEU A 64 -1.49 1.14 -17.79
C LEU A 64 -2.57 1.04 -18.87
N TYR A 65 -3.63 0.27 -18.65
CA TYR A 65 -4.77 0.20 -19.59
C TYR A 65 -5.49 1.53 -19.74
N ALA A 66 -5.76 2.21 -18.62
CA ALA A 66 -6.41 3.51 -18.65
C ALA A 66 -5.54 4.53 -19.40
N ARG A 67 -4.21 4.49 -19.20
CA ARG A 67 -3.26 5.34 -19.89
C ARG A 67 -3.22 5.07 -21.38
N SER A 68 -3.21 3.80 -21.78
CA SER A 68 -3.32 3.39 -23.19
C SER A 68 -4.57 3.96 -23.85
N LEU A 69 -5.72 3.93 -23.16
CA LEU A 69 -6.98 4.51 -23.68
C LEU A 69 -6.89 6.04 -23.85
N LEU A 70 -6.21 6.73 -22.94
CA LEU A 70 -5.96 8.17 -23.07
C LEU A 70 -5.00 8.47 -24.24
N ASP A 71 -3.90 7.75 -24.34
CA ASP A 71 -2.88 7.96 -25.38
C ASP A 71 -3.44 7.69 -26.79
N GLU A 72 -4.33 6.71 -26.92
CA GLU A 72 -5.11 6.48 -28.15
C GLU A 72 -5.99 7.70 -28.48
N ALA A 73 -6.70 8.24 -27.50
CA ALA A 73 -7.57 9.41 -27.67
C ALA A 73 -6.78 10.70 -28.01
N TYR A 74 -5.57 10.84 -27.47
CA TYR A 74 -4.66 11.91 -27.85
C TYR A 74 -4.14 11.78 -29.27
N SER A 75 -4.03 10.56 -29.79
CA SER A 75 -3.53 10.30 -31.16
C SER A 75 -4.56 10.58 -32.26
N VAL A 76 -5.87 10.50 -31.97
CA VAL A 76 -6.92 10.76 -32.97
C VAL A 76 -7.10 12.25 -33.24
N ARG A 77 -7.25 12.65 -34.51
CA ARG A 77 -7.37 14.07 -34.89
C ARG A 77 -8.62 14.75 -34.32
N ASP A 78 -9.74 14.02 -34.28
CA ASP A 78 -10.98 14.44 -33.64
C ASP A 78 -11.24 13.64 -32.35
N PRO A 79 -11.08 14.25 -31.16
CA PRO A 79 -11.34 13.58 -29.89
C PRO A 79 -12.83 13.36 -29.62
N SER A 80 -13.75 13.94 -30.39
CA SER A 80 -15.21 13.74 -30.20
C SER A 80 -15.73 12.38 -30.68
N ALA A 81 -14.83 11.50 -31.15
CA ALA A 81 -15.15 10.13 -31.53
C ALA A 81 -15.94 9.37 -30.45
N GLU A 82 -16.78 8.43 -30.91
CA GLU A 82 -17.70 7.68 -30.06
C GLU A 82 -17.02 7.04 -28.84
N PRO A 83 -17.77 6.87 -27.73
CA PRO A 83 -17.27 6.20 -26.54
C PRO A 83 -16.83 4.78 -26.89
N VAL A 84 -15.57 4.46 -26.56
CA VAL A 84 -14.99 3.16 -26.83
C VAL A 84 -15.07 2.30 -25.57
N ARG A 85 -15.59 1.08 -25.70
CA ARG A 85 -15.61 0.07 -24.64
C ARG A 85 -14.81 -1.13 -25.08
N ILE A 86 -13.81 -1.52 -24.28
CA ILE A 86 -12.89 -2.61 -24.60
C ILE A 86 -12.79 -3.54 -23.39
N THR A 87 -12.73 -4.84 -23.65
CA THR A 87 -12.39 -5.84 -22.63
C THR A 87 -10.93 -6.24 -22.84
N PHE A 88 -10.13 -6.05 -21.79
CA PHE A 88 -8.75 -6.49 -21.73
C PHE A 88 -8.65 -7.90 -21.14
N GLU A 89 -7.44 -8.44 -21.10
CA GLU A 89 -7.18 -9.74 -20.51
C GLU A 89 -7.57 -9.79 -19.02
N LYS A 90 -7.77 -11.01 -18.51
CA LYS A 90 -8.04 -11.28 -17.08
C LYS A 90 -9.27 -10.56 -16.51
N GLY A 91 -10.22 -10.18 -17.37
CA GLY A 91 -11.51 -9.61 -16.97
C GLY A 91 -11.49 -8.09 -16.71
N TYR A 92 -10.40 -7.41 -17.04
CA TYR A 92 -10.34 -5.95 -17.01
C TYR A 92 -11.24 -5.37 -18.12
N ARG A 93 -12.04 -4.36 -17.81
CA ARG A 93 -12.93 -3.68 -18.76
C ARG A 93 -12.66 -2.19 -18.73
N GLY A 94 -12.30 -1.63 -19.89
CA GLY A 94 -12.08 -0.21 -20.08
C GLY A 94 -13.21 0.47 -20.82
N SER A 95 -13.47 1.72 -20.47
CA SER A 95 -14.29 2.62 -21.26
C SER A 95 -13.64 4.00 -21.35
N ARG A 96 -13.77 4.63 -22.51
CA ARG A 96 -13.36 6.02 -22.76
C ARG A 96 -14.59 6.86 -23.01
N GLU A 97 -14.68 7.98 -22.32
CA GLU A 97 -15.71 9.00 -22.51
C GLU A 97 -15.02 10.35 -22.78
N VAL A 98 -15.51 11.10 -23.76
CA VAL A 98 -14.98 12.43 -24.08
C VAL A 98 -16.08 13.45 -23.86
N THR A 99 -15.76 14.51 -23.15
CA THR A 99 -16.67 15.61 -22.87
C THR A 99 -16.02 16.90 -23.31
N LEU A 100 -16.69 17.67 -24.18
CA LEU A 100 -16.25 19.00 -24.54
C LEU A 100 -16.40 19.90 -23.31
N GLN A 101 -15.32 20.51 -22.85
CA GLN A 101 -15.41 21.53 -21.82
C GLN A 101 -15.80 22.86 -22.47
N PRO A 102 -16.72 23.64 -21.85
CA PRO A 102 -17.21 24.91 -22.39
C PRO A 102 -16.17 26.05 -22.29
N ALA A 103 -14.87 25.73 -22.20
CA ALA A 103 -13.79 26.71 -22.18
C ALA A 103 -13.64 27.34 -23.57
N THR A 104 -14.52 28.27 -23.89
CA THR A 104 -14.37 29.25 -24.96
C THR A 104 -13.25 30.20 -24.55
N ASP A 105 -12.01 29.86 -24.89
CA ASP A 105 -11.00 30.90 -25.07
C ASP A 105 -11.39 31.72 -26.31
N LYS A 106 -11.22 33.04 -26.25
CA LYS A 106 -11.62 34.02 -27.28
C LYS A 106 -10.84 33.89 -28.61
N LYS A 107 -10.18 32.77 -28.85
CA LYS A 107 -9.26 32.46 -29.96
C LYS A 107 -9.61 31.18 -30.75
N GLY A 108 -10.82 30.63 -30.61
CA GLY A 108 -11.25 29.44 -31.39
C GLY A 108 -10.63 28.10 -30.93
N LEU A 109 -10.15 28.03 -29.69
CA LEU A 109 -9.61 26.80 -29.09
C LEU A 109 -10.74 26.00 -28.43
N LYS A 110 -10.90 24.72 -28.82
CA LYS A 110 -11.80 23.76 -28.16
C LYS A 110 -11.00 22.91 -27.17
N VAL A 111 -11.47 22.83 -25.92
CA VAL A 111 -10.86 21.99 -24.87
C VAL A 111 -11.74 20.76 -24.64
N TYR A 112 -11.17 19.58 -24.78
CA TYR A 112 -11.82 18.30 -24.54
C TYR A 112 -11.27 17.66 -23.27
N GLU A 113 -12.15 17.25 -22.36
CA GLU A 113 -11.81 16.38 -21.25
C GLU A 113 -12.04 14.93 -21.66
N ILE A 114 -10.98 14.13 -21.62
CA ILE A 114 -10.99 12.71 -21.94
C ILE A 114 -10.93 11.95 -20.62
N THR A 115 -11.99 11.21 -20.30
CA THR A 115 -12.05 10.34 -19.14
C THR A 115 -11.82 8.89 -19.58
N ALA A 116 -10.85 8.22 -18.98
CA ALA A 116 -10.68 6.76 -19.09
C ALA A 116 -11.08 6.11 -17.76
N VAL A 117 -11.96 5.11 -17.83
CA VAL A 117 -12.41 4.31 -16.69
C VAL A 117 -12.02 2.87 -16.95
N VAL A 118 -11.37 2.22 -15.98
CA VAL A 118 -11.06 0.79 -16.03
C VAL A 118 -11.62 0.12 -14.79
N THR A 119 -12.34 -0.98 -14.99
CA THR A 119 -12.94 -1.80 -13.93
C THR A 119 -12.40 -3.22 -14.00
N TRP A 120 -12.22 -3.87 -12.85
CA TRP A 120 -11.73 -5.25 -12.79
C TRP A 120 -12.32 -6.02 -11.60
N PRO A 121 -12.41 -7.35 -11.68
CA PRO A 121 -12.88 -8.17 -10.56
C PRO A 121 -11.94 -8.07 -9.35
N PRO A 122 -12.46 -8.20 -8.11
CA PRO A 122 -13.86 -8.42 -7.76
C PRO A 122 -14.73 -7.15 -7.84
N SER A 123 -14.17 -5.96 -7.61
CA SER A 123 -14.89 -4.68 -7.60
C SER A 123 -13.97 -3.47 -7.77
N GLY A 124 -12.81 -3.67 -8.39
CA GLY A 124 -11.84 -2.61 -8.65
C GLY A 124 -12.35 -1.63 -9.70
N ASN A 125 -12.09 -0.34 -9.48
CA ASN A 125 -12.38 0.74 -10.41
C ASN A 125 -11.27 1.79 -10.31
N LEU A 126 -10.79 2.23 -11.46
CA LEU A 126 -9.86 3.33 -11.61
C LEU A 126 -10.39 4.28 -12.68
N ARG A 127 -10.44 5.57 -12.36
CA ARG A 127 -10.78 6.64 -13.30
C ARG A 127 -9.62 7.61 -13.38
N ILE A 128 -9.13 7.86 -14.59
CA ILE A 128 -8.16 8.91 -14.86
C ILE A 128 -8.74 9.88 -15.89
N ARG A 129 -8.27 11.14 -15.84
CA ARG A 129 -8.75 12.22 -16.69
C ARG A 129 -7.58 12.89 -17.38
N GLY A 130 -7.84 13.33 -18.60
CA GLY A 130 -6.90 14.00 -19.47
C GLY A 130 -7.55 15.20 -20.13
N LEU A 131 -6.76 16.20 -20.52
CA LEU A 131 -7.23 17.35 -21.27
C LEU A 131 -6.52 17.39 -22.61
N LYS A 132 -7.29 17.60 -23.68
CA LYS A 132 -6.78 17.81 -25.04
C LYS A 132 -7.32 19.11 -25.58
N THR A 133 -6.44 19.99 -26.05
CA THR A 133 -6.83 21.20 -26.76
C THR A 133 -6.66 20.97 -28.27
N VAL A 134 -7.65 21.39 -29.05
CA VAL A 134 -7.61 21.34 -30.51
C VAL A 134 -7.86 22.74 -31.03
N TYR A 135 -6.98 23.20 -31.92
CA TYR A 135 -7.17 24.45 -32.63
C TYR A 135 -8.07 24.20 -33.84
N GLU A 136 -9.19 24.91 -33.92
CA GLU A 136 -10.02 24.92 -35.11
C GLU A 136 -9.46 26.01 -36.05
N ALA A 137 -8.67 25.59 -37.04
CA ALA A 137 -8.25 26.53 -38.08
C ALA A 137 -9.49 26.90 -38.90
N GLU A 138 -9.85 28.19 -38.93
CA GLU A 138 -10.82 28.72 -39.88
C GLU A 138 -10.46 28.22 -41.28
N GLN A 139 -11.43 27.58 -41.93
CA GLN A 139 -11.36 27.22 -43.35
C GLN A 139 -11.59 28.45 -44.21
#